data_AF-A0A369A3U9-F1
#
_entry.id   AF-A0A369A3U9-F1
#
_cell.length_a   1.000
_cell.length_b   1.000
_cell.length_c   1.000
_cell.angle_alpha   90.00
_cell.angle_beta   90.00
_cell.angle_gamma   90.00
#
_symmetry.space_group_name_H-M   'P 1'
#
loop_
_entity.id
_entity.type
_entity.pdbx_description
1 polymer ?
#
loop_
_entity_poly.entity_id
_entity_poly.type
_entity_poly.pdbx_seq_one_letter_code
_entity_poly.pdbx_strand_id
1 'polypeptide(L)' 'MFMRTLKSFLINLDEVKEYVRTDGGSIKMKNGDLVGISSDKVSDFLHLMANLKRE' A
#
# COMPACT_ATOMS: atom_id res chain seq x y z
N MET A 1 4.99 9.07 5.45
CA MET A 1 4.36 8.18 6.46
C MET A 1 4.69 6.74 6.12
N PHE A 2 4.85 5.83 7.09
CA PHE A 2 5.17 4.42 6.83
C PHE A 2 4.04 3.49 7.23
N MET A 3 3.86 2.38 6.51
CA MET A 3 2.84 1.36 6.81
C MET A 3 3.41 -0.05 6.66
N ARG A 4 3.04 -0.93 7.59
CA ARG A 4 3.34 -2.36 7.51
C ARG A 4 2.30 -3.06 6.64
N THR A 5 2.72 -3.67 5.54
CA THR A 5 1.82 -4.34 4.58
C THR A 5 1.72 -5.85 4.80
N LEU A 6 2.79 -6.44 5.35
CA LEU A 6 2.93 -7.86 5.71
C LEU A 6 3.75 -7.96 7.00
N LYS A 7 3.83 -9.14 7.62
CA LYS A 7 4.62 -9.35 8.86
C LYS A 7 6.05 -8.82 8.74
N SER A 8 6.69 -9.02 7.59
CA SER A 8 8.10 -8.67 7.35
C SER A 8 8.32 -7.42 6.49
N PHE A 9 7.27 -6.69 6.08
CA PHE A 9 7.40 -5.59 5.11
C PHE A 9 6.85 -4.27 5.65
N LEU A 10 7.64 -3.20 5.47
CA LEU A 10 7.30 -1.81 5.79
C LEU A 10 7.53 -0.96 4.54
N ILE A 11 6.52 -0.20 4.11
CA ILE A 11 6.62 0.68 2.93
C ILE A 11 6.47 2.15 3.31
N ASN A 12 7.06 3.03 2.50
CA ASN A 12 6.79 4.47 2.56
C ASN A 12 5.56 4.80 1.73
N LEU A 13 4.51 5.34 2.34
CA LEU A 13 3.26 5.70 1.68
C LEU A 13 3.40 6.86 0.70
N ASP A 14 4.41 7.71 0.88
CA ASP A 14 4.69 8.78 -0.10
C ASP A 14 5.19 8.19 -1.43
N GLU A 15 5.94 7.09 -1.35
CA GLU A 15 6.50 6.40 -2.52
C GLU A 15 5.53 5.42 -3.18
N VAL A 16 4.27 5.42 -2.74
CA VAL A 16 3.22 4.60 -3.37
C VAL A 16 2.77 5.27 -4.66
N LYS A 17 2.70 4.47 -5.72
CA LYS A 17 2.09 4.89 -6.99
C LYS A 17 0.60 4.56 -7.01
N GLU A 18 0.26 3.30 -6.77
CA GLU A 18 -1.13 2.83 -6.85
C GLU A 18 -1.32 1.47 -6.15
N TYR A 19 -2.57 1.16 -5.81
CA TYR A 19 -2.97 -0.18 -5.37
C TYR A 19 -3.54 -0.96 -6.55
N VAL A 20 -3.06 -2.18 -6.72
CA VAL A 20 -3.47 -3.10 -7.77
C VAL A 20 -4.34 -4.19 -7.14
N ARG A 21 -5.61 -4.24 -7.53
CA ARG A 21 -6.54 -5.32 -7.16
C ARG A 21 -6.26 -6.56 -8.02
N THR A 22 -5.28 -7.36 -7.61
CA THR A 22 -5.05 -8.73 -8.10
C THR A 22 -5.51 -9.75 -7.05
N ASP A 23 -5.48 -11.04 -7.40
CA ASP A 23 -5.71 -12.12 -6.44
C ASP A 23 -4.63 -12.07 -5.33
N GLY A 24 -5.03 -11.66 -4.13
CA GLY A 24 -4.14 -11.37 -3.00
C GLY A 24 -3.72 -9.90 -2.81
N GLY A 25 -4.00 -9.00 -3.76
CA GLY A 25 -3.72 -7.55 -3.67
C GLY A 25 -2.23 -7.17 -3.66
N SER A 26 -1.87 -6.09 -4.36
CA SER A 26 -0.49 -5.59 -4.37
C SER A 26 -0.41 -4.07 -4.46
N ILE A 27 0.69 -3.51 -3.97
CA ILE A 27 0.98 -2.08 -3.98
C ILE A 27 2.13 -1.85 -4.95
N LYS A 28 1.90 -1.00 -5.94
CA LYS A 28 2.92 -0.56 -6.88
C LYS A 28 3.59 0.70 -6.35
N MET A 29 4.90 0.65 -6.22
CA MET A 29 5.74 1.75 -5.76
C MET A 29 6.18 2.64 -6.95
N LYS A 30 6.57 3.88 -6.70
CA LYS A 30 7.02 4.84 -7.73
C LYS A 30 8.24 4.33 -8.50
N ASN A 31 9.14 3.59 -7.85
CA ASN A 31 10.33 2.98 -8.45
C ASN A 31 10.02 1.74 -9.32
N GLY A 32 8.77 1.28 -9.36
CA GLY A 32 8.34 0.11 -10.14
C GLY A 32 8.19 -1.18 -9.34
N ASP A 33 8.61 -1.20 -8.07
CA ASP A 33 8.47 -2.38 -7.22
C ASP A 33 7.00 -2.71 -6.94
N LEU A 34 6.72 -4.01 -6.79
CA LEU A 34 5.43 -4.54 -6.37
C LEU A 34 5.57 -5.18 -4.99
N VAL A 35 4.83 -4.65 -4.01
CA VAL A 35 4.83 -5.14 -2.64
C VAL A 35 3.47 -5.76 -2.33
N GLY A 36 3.46 -7.01 -1.87
CA GLY A 36 2.23 -7.66 -1.42
C GLY A 36 1.66 -7.00 -0.17
N ILE A 37 0.33 -7.09 -0.01
CA ILE A 37 -0.37 -6.63 1.18
C ILE A 37 -1.31 -7.72 1.68
N SER A 38 -1.31 -7.97 2.98
CA SER A 38 -2.26 -8.91 3.58
C SER A 38 -3.70 -8.44 3.36
N SER A 39 -4.64 -9.36 3.15
CA SER A 39 -6.06 -9.03 2.98
C SER A 39 -6.65 -8.22 4.13
N ASP A 40 -6.22 -8.46 5.38
CA ASP A 40 -6.63 -7.70 6.57
C ASP A 40 -6.13 -6.25 6.56
N LYS A 41 -5.07 -5.95 5.81
CA LYS A 41 -4.46 -4.60 5.72
C LYS A 41 -4.95 -3.78 4.55
N VAL A 42 -5.61 -4.39 3.57
CA VAL A 42 -6.10 -3.68 2.37
C VAL A 42 -7.07 -2.55 2.75
N SER A 43 -8.00 -2.80 3.66
CA SER A 43 -8.97 -1.79 4.10
C SER A 43 -8.29 -0.58 4.74
N ASP A 44 -7.36 -0.83 5.68
CA ASP A 44 -6.58 0.21 6.36
C ASP A 44 -5.77 1.03 5.36
N PHE A 45 -5.09 0.35 4.43
CA PHE A 45 -4.29 1.00 3.39
C PHE A 45 -5.14 1.93 2.53
N LEU A 46 -6.31 1.48 2.07
CA LEU A 46 -7.20 2.28 1.23
C LEU A 46 -7.72 3.52 1.97
N HIS A 47 -8.05 3.40 3.26
CA HIS A 47 -8.44 4.54 4.07
C HIS A 47 -7.28 5.55 4.24
N LEU A 48 -6.06 5.09 4.52
CA LEU A 48 -4.90 5.98 4.66
C LEU A 48 -4.61 6.72 3.35
N MET A 49 -4.61 6.02 2.22
CA MET A 49 -4.38 6.64 0.90
C MET A 49 -5.47 7.64 0.51
N ALA A 50 -6.73 7.40 0.89
CA ALA A 50 -7.83 8.32 0.63
C ALA A 50 -7.72 9.62 1.43
N ASN A 51 -7.15 9.57 2.64
CA ASN A 51 -6.92 10.76 3.46
C ASN A 51 -5.69 11.54 2.99
N LEU A 52 -4.60 10.86 2.62
CA LEU A 52 -3.38 11.50 2.12
C LEU A 52 -3.58 12.29 0.83
N LYS A 53 -4.52 11.87 -0.05
CA LYS A 53 -4.82 12.60 -1.30
C LYS A 53 -5.57 13.92 -1.11
N ARG A 54 -6.01 14.23 0.10
CA ARG A 54 -6.82 15.43 0.40
C ARG A 54 -6.01 16.59 0.97
N GLU A 55 -4.71 16.39 1.21
CA GLU A 55 -3.75 17.39 1.67
C GLU A 55 -2.85 17.84 0.52
#